data_AF-A0A947QR89-F1
#
_entry.id   AF-A0A947QR89-F1
#
_cell.length_a   1.000
_cell.length_b   1.000
_cell.length_c   1.000
_cell.angle_alpha   90.00
_cell.angle_beta   90.00
_cell.angle_gamma   90.00
#
_symmetry.space_group_name_H-M   'P 1'
#
loop_
_entity.id
_entity.type
_entity.pdbx_description
1 polymer ?
#
loop_
_entity_poly.entity_id
_entity_poly.type
_entity_poly.pdbx_seq_one_letter_code
_entity_poly.pdbx_strand_id
1 'polypeptide(L)'
;MTKQKLLKIFLLFIGAVMISVTGYSAWKINQGIERDSEITSESLIESVDKEEFQEVKTLDAEIDTSDWKIYRNEKYGFGIKIPNTWLDFDVRERIVPGSTCLIEFGFLTGDKRWRESENGYAYIFGIWVFTKKQYEEYFYSDGSKPKIIEQNKNYVFTKIQSQEVPRDLTEKMNDRELVFGTFKFLK
;
A
#
# COMPACT_ATOMS: atom_id res chain seq x y z
N MET A 1 46.70 31.43 15.52
CA MET A 1 45.76 31.75 14.41
C MET A 1 44.66 32.66 14.94
N THR A 2 44.41 33.82 14.34
CA THR A 2 43.42 34.79 14.88
C THR A 2 41.99 34.30 14.64
N LYS A 3 41.06 34.61 15.56
CA LYS A 3 39.63 34.21 15.46
C LYS A 3 39.02 34.56 14.09
N GLN A 4 39.43 35.68 13.50
CA GLN A 4 39.00 36.08 12.14
C GLN A 4 39.49 35.14 11.03
N LYS A 5 40.71 34.58 11.13
CA LYS A 5 41.22 33.59 10.16
C LYS A 5 40.46 32.26 10.28
N LEU A 6 40.10 31.86 11.50
CA LEU A 6 39.33 30.65 11.76
C LEU A 6 37.89 30.73 11.21
N LEU A 7 37.23 31.88 11.38
CA LEU A 7 35.89 32.13 10.84
C LEU A 7 35.86 32.08 9.30
N LYS A 8 36.87 32.67 8.63
CA LYS A 8 36.96 32.64 7.16
C LYS A 8 37.12 31.22 6.62
N ILE A 9 37.94 30.38 7.27
CA ILE A 9 38.12 28.98 6.89
C ILE A 9 36.82 28.19 7.09
N PHE A 10 36.11 28.43 8.19
CA PHE A 10 34.83 27.78 8.45
C PHE A 10 33.76 28.15 7.40
N LEU A 11 33.66 29.42 7.01
CA LEU A 11 32.73 29.85 5.96
C LEU A 11 33.05 29.26 4.58
N LEU A 12 34.33 29.09 4.25
CA LEU A 12 34.76 28.42 3.01
C LEU A 12 34.34 26.94 3.00
N PHE A 13 34.44 26.25 4.14
CA PHE A 13 33.97 24.87 4.27
C PHE A 13 32.46 24.74 4.08
N ILE A 14 31.66 25.63 4.68
CA ILE A 14 30.20 25.63 4.49
C ILE A 14 29.83 25.85 3.02
N GLY A 15 30.51 26.80 2.35
CA GLY A 15 30.29 27.05 0.92
C GLY A 15 30.58 25.82 0.04
N ALA A 16 31.69 25.11 0.30
CA ALA A 16 32.05 23.91 -0.45
C ALA A 16 31.05 22.74 -0.25
N VAL A 17 30.54 22.57 0.97
CA VAL A 17 29.51 21.56 1.28
C VAL A 17 28.19 21.90 0.56
N MET A 18 27.76 23.17 0.58
CA MET A 18 26.54 23.60 -0.12
C MET A 18 26.61 23.36 -1.63
N ILE A 19 27.76 23.63 -2.27
CA ILE A 19 27.96 23.37 -3.71
C ILE A 19 27.95 21.86 -4.02
N SER A 20 28.49 21.04 -3.12
CA SER A 20 28.52 19.59 -3.31
C SER A 20 27.11 18.97 -3.22
N VAL A 21 26.28 19.45 -2.29
CA VAL A 21 24.90 18.97 -2.10
C VAL A 21 24.00 19.36 -3.28
N THR A 22 24.12 20.60 -3.78
CA THR A 22 23.33 21.05 -4.94
C THR A 22 23.78 20.34 -6.22
N GLY A 23 25.08 20.13 -6.42
CA GLY A 23 25.63 19.36 -7.54
C GLY A 23 25.14 17.91 -7.56
N TYR A 24 25.17 17.22 -6.40
CA TYR A 24 24.69 15.84 -6.29
C TYR A 24 23.18 15.73 -6.55
N SER A 25 22.39 16.69 -6.07
CA SER A 25 20.94 16.73 -6.30
C SER A 25 20.61 16.93 -7.78
N ALA A 26 21.30 17.84 -8.47
CA ALA A 26 21.13 18.07 -9.91
C ALA A 26 21.56 16.86 -10.75
N TRP A 27 22.68 16.21 -10.39
CA TRP A 27 23.14 14.99 -11.05
C TRP A 27 22.14 13.83 -10.90
N LYS A 28 21.53 13.67 -9.72
CA LYS A 28 20.51 12.63 -9.48
C LYS A 28 19.23 12.88 -10.28
N ILE A 29 18.83 14.14 -10.48
CA ILE A 29 17.71 14.49 -11.37
C ILE A 29 18.07 14.16 -12.83
N ASN A 30 19.30 14.46 -13.27
CA ASN A 30 19.74 14.15 -14.63
C ASN A 30 19.83 12.63 -14.91
N GLN A 31 20.18 11.81 -13.91
CA GLN A 31 20.16 10.34 -14.04
C GLN A 31 18.77 9.71 -13.95
N GLY A 32 17.74 10.48 -13.60
CA GLY A 32 16.36 9.99 -13.43
C GLY A 32 15.48 10.05 -14.68
N ILE A 33 16.00 10.54 -15.82
CA ILE A 33 15.22 10.82 -17.05
C ILE A 33 15.62 9.90 -18.23
N GLU A 34 16.45 8.88 -18.00
CA GLU A 34 16.69 7.79 -18.95
C GLU A 34 16.26 6.44 -18.36
N ARG A 35 14.95 6.27 -18.13
CA ARG A 35 14.31 4.95 -18.08
C ARG A 35 13.30 4.84 -19.21
N ASP A 36 13.77 4.27 -20.30
CA ASP A 36 13.04 3.45 -21.27
C ASP A 36 11.64 3.96 -21.65
N SER A 37 11.64 5.01 -22.47
CA SER A 37 10.53 5.31 -23.38
C SER A 37 10.88 4.80 -24.78
N GLU A 38 10.84 3.49 -24.99
CA GLU A 38 10.79 2.91 -26.34
C GLU A 38 10.10 1.54 -26.31
N ILE A 39 8.76 1.56 -26.28
CA ILE A 39 7.97 0.48 -26.87
C ILE A 39 7.20 1.11 -28.02
N THR A 40 7.78 0.97 -29.21
CA THR A 40 7.14 1.18 -30.51
C THR A 40 5.88 0.33 -30.56
N SER A 41 4.72 0.97 -30.49
CA SER A 41 3.42 0.34 -30.74
C SER A 41 2.84 0.96 -32.00
N GLU A 42 3.44 0.61 -33.14
CA GLU A 42 2.77 0.76 -34.43
C GLU A 42 2.53 -0.63 -35.03
N SER A 43 1.28 -0.82 -35.43
CA SER A 43 0.87 -1.76 -36.47
C SER A 43 0.99 -3.24 -36.14
N LEU A 44 -0.06 -3.80 -35.53
CA LEU A 44 -0.78 -4.98 -36.02
C LEU A 44 -2.02 -5.20 -35.13
N ILE A 45 -3.03 -4.34 -35.27
CA ILE A 45 -4.41 -4.69 -34.89
C ILE A 45 -5.00 -5.36 -36.13
N GLU A 46 -4.62 -6.62 -36.29
CA GLU A 46 -5.42 -7.59 -37.01
C GLU A 46 -6.67 -7.87 -36.17
N SER A 47 -7.81 -7.96 -36.83
CA SER A 47 -9.15 -8.07 -36.27
C SER A 47 -9.26 -9.21 -35.25
N VAL A 48 -9.09 -8.89 -33.97
CA VAL A 48 -9.53 -9.74 -32.88
C VAL A 48 -11.02 -9.50 -32.73
N ASP A 49 -11.77 -10.54 -33.08
CA ASP A 49 -13.22 -10.60 -32.89
C ASP A 49 -13.59 -10.12 -31.49
N LYS A 50 -14.67 -9.33 -31.43
CA LYS A 50 -15.36 -8.99 -30.18
C LYS A 50 -15.83 -10.29 -29.53
N GLU A 51 -14.96 -10.94 -28.79
CA GLU A 51 -15.39 -11.85 -27.75
C GLU A 51 -16.11 -11.00 -26.70
N GLU A 52 -17.42 -11.14 -26.74
CA GLU A 52 -18.38 -10.72 -25.75
C GLU A 52 -17.82 -11.06 -24.37
N PHE A 53 -17.32 -10.04 -23.65
CA PHE A 53 -16.89 -10.17 -22.27
C PHE A 53 -18.15 -10.53 -21.49
N GLN A 54 -18.40 -11.84 -21.33
CA GLN A 54 -19.49 -12.32 -20.52
C GLN A 54 -19.25 -11.77 -19.12
N GLU A 55 -20.09 -10.81 -18.75
CA GLU A 55 -20.30 -10.39 -17.38
C GLU A 55 -20.48 -11.68 -16.58
N VAL A 56 -19.42 -12.10 -15.88
CA VAL A 56 -19.44 -13.24 -14.98
C VAL A 56 -20.46 -12.86 -13.93
N LYS A 57 -21.69 -13.31 -14.16
CA LYS A 57 -22.80 -13.27 -13.23
C LYS A 57 -22.28 -13.95 -11.98
N THR A 58 -21.81 -13.13 -11.03
CA THR A 58 -21.36 -13.57 -9.73
C THR A 58 -22.52 -14.36 -9.17
N LEU A 59 -22.35 -15.68 -9.11
CA LEU A 59 -23.26 -16.53 -8.38
C LEU A 59 -23.16 -16.00 -6.95
N ASP A 60 -24.16 -15.25 -6.51
CA ASP A 60 -24.35 -14.79 -5.14
C ASP A 60 -24.66 -16.02 -4.27
N ALA A 61 -23.74 -16.98 -4.25
CA ALA A 61 -23.70 -17.97 -3.20
C ALA A 61 -23.43 -17.17 -1.93
N GLU A 62 -24.47 -17.01 -1.12
CA GLU A 62 -24.38 -16.40 0.19
C GLU A 62 -23.35 -17.20 1.00
N ILE A 63 -22.12 -16.68 1.08
CA ILE A 63 -21.06 -17.31 1.84
C ILE A 63 -21.43 -17.17 3.30
N ASP A 64 -21.62 -18.30 3.97
CA ASP A 64 -21.90 -18.31 5.39
C ASP A 64 -20.67 -17.80 6.16
N THR A 65 -20.84 -16.66 6.81
CA THR A 65 -19.82 -16.02 7.65
C THR A 65 -20.19 -16.05 9.13
N SER A 66 -21.15 -16.90 9.54
CA SER A 66 -21.60 -17.01 10.94
C SER A 66 -20.45 -17.31 11.89
N ASP A 67 -19.54 -18.18 11.46
CA ASP A 67 -18.49 -18.73 12.32
C ASP A 67 -17.23 -17.88 12.32
N TRP A 68 -17.13 -16.88 11.45
CA TRP A 68 -15.92 -16.06 11.32
C TRP A 68 -15.67 -15.24 12.59
N LYS A 69 -14.39 -15.15 12.99
CA LYS A 69 -13.96 -14.31 14.10
C LYS A 69 -14.01 -12.84 13.73
N ILE A 70 -14.26 -11.97 14.69
CA ILE A 70 -14.32 -10.52 14.46
C ILE A 70 -13.03 -9.88 14.95
N TYR A 71 -12.25 -9.30 14.05
CA TYR A 71 -11.23 -8.32 14.40
C TYR A 71 -11.92 -6.98 14.68
N ARG A 72 -11.56 -6.34 15.80
CA ARG A 72 -12.09 -5.04 16.23
C ARG A 72 -10.95 -4.05 16.37
N ASN A 73 -11.10 -2.88 15.77
CA ASN A 73 -10.24 -1.74 16.00
C ASN A 73 -11.06 -0.64 16.70
N GLU A 74 -11.03 -0.64 18.03
CA GLU A 74 -11.78 0.31 18.87
C GLU A 74 -11.31 1.76 18.65
N LYS A 75 -10.03 1.95 18.34
CA LYS A 75 -9.42 3.27 18.09
C LYS A 75 -10.05 3.97 16.89
N TYR A 76 -10.37 3.23 15.83
CA TYR A 76 -11.00 3.78 14.62
C TYR A 76 -12.49 3.40 14.47
N GLY A 77 -13.04 2.66 15.42
CA GLY A 77 -14.47 2.37 15.52
C GLY A 77 -15.00 1.43 14.44
N PHE A 78 -14.20 0.44 14.00
CA PHE A 78 -14.65 -0.56 13.01
C PHE A 78 -14.31 -1.99 13.41
N GLY A 79 -14.99 -2.94 12.78
CA GLY A 79 -14.64 -4.35 12.80
C GLY A 79 -14.77 -5.00 11.42
N ILE A 80 -14.01 -6.06 11.22
CA ILE A 80 -14.09 -6.95 10.05
C ILE A 80 -14.16 -8.40 10.55
N LYS A 81 -14.85 -9.26 9.82
CA LYS A 81 -14.83 -10.69 10.06
C LYS A 81 -13.64 -11.31 9.33
N ILE A 82 -12.97 -12.26 9.98
CA ILE A 82 -11.83 -13.02 9.48
C ILE A 82 -12.20 -14.52 9.50
N PRO A 83 -11.99 -15.26 8.39
CA PRO A 83 -12.24 -16.69 8.35
C PRO A 83 -11.53 -17.45 9.47
N ASN A 84 -12.18 -18.46 10.04
CA ASN A 84 -11.54 -19.29 11.07
C ASN A 84 -10.34 -20.09 10.55
N THR A 85 -10.29 -20.34 9.24
CA THR A 85 -9.17 -21.01 8.56
C THR A 85 -7.93 -20.14 8.48
N TRP A 86 -8.07 -18.82 8.72
CA TRP A 86 -6.99 -17.87 8.78
C TRP A 86 -6.45 -17.79 10.21
N LEU A 87 -5.88 -18.91 10.67
CA LEU A 87 -5.26 -19.01 11.99
C LEU A 87 -4.00 -18.13 12.09
N ASP A 88 -3.71 -17.66 13.31
CA ASP A 88 -2.44 -17.05 13.71
C ASP A 88 -1.97 -15.87 12.82
N PHE A 89 -2.92 -15.01 12.43
CA PHE A 89 -2.59 -13.77 11.74
C PHE A 89 -2.03 -12.73 12.72
N ASP A 90 -1.07 -11.95 12.23
CA ASP A 90 -0.53 -10.78 12.93
C ASP A 90 -1.20 -9.51 12.40
N VAL A 91 -1.38 -8.53 13.29
CA VAL A 91 -1.91 -7.21 12.91
C VAL A 91 -0.92 -6.14 13.31
N ARG A 92 -0.54 -5.30 12.35
CA ARG A 92 0.37 -4.18 12.60
C ARG A 92 -0.29 -2.87 12.23
N GLU A 93 -0.03 -1.85 13.04
CA GLU A 93 -0.39 -0.45 12.74
C GLU A 93 0.88 0.33 12.37
N ARG A 94 0.84 1.07 11.26
CA ARG A 94 1.93 1.95 10.82
C ARG A 94 1.42 3.33 10.46
N ILE A 95 2.18 4.36 10.79
CA ILE A 95 1.90 5.72 10.31
C ILE A 95 2.59 5.88 8.96
N VAL A 96 1.79 6.06 7.90
CA VAL A 96 2.29 6.29 6.54
C VAL A 96 2.12 7.77 6.20
N PRO A 97 3.15 8.46 5.66
CA PRO A 97 3.02 9.85 5.22
C PRO A 97 1.79 10.06 4.32
N GLY A 98 0.99 11.07 4.63
CA GLY A 98 -0.25 11.36 3.91
C GLY A 98 -1.49 10.59 4.38
N SER A 99 -1.36 9.69 5.37
CA SER A 99 -2.48 8.96 5.97
C SER A 99 -2.56 9.19 7.49
N THR A 100 -3.66 8.75 8.12
CA THR A 100 -3.74 8.66 9.58
C THR A 100 -3.09 7.38 10.08
N CYS A 101 -3.37 6.24 9.43
CA CYS A 101 -2.82 4.94 9.81
C CYS A 101 -2.97 3.94 8.65
N LEU A 102 -2.08 2.96 8.61
CA LEU A 102 -2.19 1.73 7.84
C LEU A 102 -2.28 0.56 8.83
N ILE A 103 -3.36 -0.21 8.74
CA ILE A 103 -3.59 -1.42 9.53
C ILE A 103 -3.39 -2.62 8.60
N GLU A 104 -2.41 -3.46 8.86
CA GLU A 104 -2.02 -4.57 7.97
C GLU A 104 -2.25 -5.92 8.62
N PHE A 105 -2.65 -6.88 7.80
CA PHE A 105 -2.92 -8.25 8.21
C PHE A 105 -1.89 -9.18 7.61
N GLY A 106 -1.04 -9.73 8.47
CA GLY A 106 0.08 -10.59 8.13
C GLY A 106 -0.20 -12.05 8.46
N PHE A 107 0.33 -12.95 7.64
CA PHE A 107 0.21 -14.39 7.85
C PHE A 107 1.58 -15.04 7.76
N LEU A 108 1.82 -16.03 8.62
CA LEU A 108 3.02 -16.85 8.53
C LEU A 108 3.09 -17.52 7.16
N THR A 109 4.27 -17.52 6.55
CA THR A 109 4.53 -18.18 5.27
C THR A 109 5.77 -19.08 5.35
N GLY A 110 5.72 -20.18 4.59
CA GLY A 110 6.87 -21.05 4.37
C GLY A 110 7.87 -20.50 3.35
N ASP A 111 7.54 -19.44 2.61
CA ASP A 111 8.43 -18.85 1.60
C ASP A 111 9.68 -18.27 2.27
N LYS A 112 10.86 -18.70 1.79
CA LYS A 112 12.15 -18.26 2.33
C LYS A 112 12.35 -16.75 2.20
N ARG A 113 11.78 -16.13 1.17
CA ARG A 113 11.96 -14.70 0.88
C ARG A 113 11.36 -13.79 1.96
N TRP A 114 10.28 -14.22 2.63
CA TRP A 114 9.63 -13.45 3.71
C TRP A 114 10.12 -13.82 5.11
N ARG A 115 10.73 -15.00 5.26
CA ARG A 115 11.31 -15.43 6.55
C ARG A 115 12.41 -14.51 7.04
N GLU A 116 13.16 -13.90 6.13
CA GLU A 116 14.31 -13.07 6.46
C GLU A 116 13.96 -11.58 6.67
N SER A 117 12.85 -11.10 6.10
CA SER A 117 12.49 -9.67 6.12
C SER A 117 11.48 -9.29 7.19
N GLU A 118 10.58 -10.20 7.58
CA GLU A 118 9.38 -9.86 8.36
C GLU A 118 9.05 -10.88 9.45
N ASN A 119 10.08 -11.55 10.00
CA ASN A 119 9.94 -12.64 10.97
C ASN A 119 9.03 -13.78 10.46
N GLY A 120 9.03 -14.02 9.14
CA GLY A 120 8.20 -15.06 8.53
C GLY A 120 6.77 -14.67 8.22
N TYR A 121 6.38 -13.41 8.42
CA TYR A 121 5.04 -12.92 8.04
C TYR A 121 5.03 -12.28 6.66
N ALA A 122 4.00 -12.54 5.89
CA ALA A 122 3.65 -11.77 4.70
C ALA A 122 2.35 -11.00 4.95
N TYR A 123 2.42 -9.67 4.88
CA TYR A 123 1.27 -8.76 4.95
C TYR A 123 0.62 -8.74 3.58
N ILE A 124 -0.52 -9.40 3.43
CA ILE A 124 -1.15 -9.60 2.10
C ILE A 124 -2.22 -8.54 1.80
N PHE A 125 -2.82 -7.93 2.83
CA PHE A 125 -3.73 -6.80 2.68
C PHE A 125 -3.71 -5.89 3.90
N GLY A 126 -4.30 -4.70 3.74
CA GLY A 126 -4.48 -3.75 4.82
C GLY A 126 -5.65 -2.79 4.59
N ILE A 127 -5.92 -2.01 5.62
CA ILE A 127 -6.90 -0.92 5.62
C ILE A 127 -6.13 0.37 5.88
N TRP A 128 -6.15 1.27 4.90
CA TRP A 128 -5.76 2.65 5.13
C TRP A 128 -6.88 3.43 5.78
N VAL A 129 -6.49 4.20 6.78
CA VAL A 129 -7.35 5.15 7.49
C VAL A 129 -6.87 6.55 7.15
N PHE A 130 -7.76 7.34 6.57
CA PHE A 130 -7.52 8.74 6.23
C PHE A 130 -8.51 9.63 6.97
N THR A 131 -8.13 10.85 7.32
CA THR A 131 -9.13 11.92 7.44
C THR A 131 -9.70 12.25 6.05
N LYS A 132 -10.88 12.88 5.99
CA LYS A 132 -11.47 13.29 4.69
C LYS A 132 -10.52 14.14 3.85
N LYS A 133 -9.89 15.14 4.48
CA LYS A 133 -8.90 16.01 3.84
C LYS A 133 -7.70 15.22 3.31
N GLN A 134 -7.14 14.31 4.12
CA GLN A 134 -6.02 13.47 3.68
C GLN A 134 -6.40 12.63 2.45
N TYR A 135 -7.59 12.02 2.44
CA TYR A 135 -8.05 11.24 1.28
C TYR A 135 -8.30 12.10 0.03
N GLU A 136 -8.75 13.34 0.20
CA GLU A 136 -8.92 14.29 -0.90
C GLU A 136 -7.59 14.63 -1.57
N GLU A 137 -6.54 14.80 -0.77
CA GLU A 137 -5.17 15.16 -1.20
C GLU A 137 -4.33 13.95 -1.63
N TYR A 138 -4.72 12.73 -1.24
CA TYR A 138 -3.96 11.51 -1.54
C TYR A 138 -4.26 10.95 -2.94
N PHE A 139 -3.20 10.69 -3.70
CA PHE A 139 -3.23 10.02 -5.00
C PHE A 139 -2.04 9.07 -5.11
N TYR A 140 -2.23 7.96 -5.82
CA TYR A 140 -1.13 7.09 -6.24
C TYR A 140 -0.26 7.78 -7.30
N SER A 141 0.89 7.19 -7.63
CA SER A 141 1.80 7.72 -8.65
C SER A 141 1.20 7.79 -10.05
N ASP A 142 0.18 6.97 -10.32
CA ASP A 142 -0.59 6.97 -11.57
C ASP A 142 -1.76 7.98 -11.55
N GLY A 143 -1.90 8.76 -10.47
CA GLY A 143 -2.99 9.72 -10.29
C GLY A 143 -4.33 9.11 -9.86
N SER A 144 -4.41 7.79 -9.65
CA SER A 144 -5.63 7.15 -9.16
C SER A 144 -5.79 7.27 -7.64
N LYS A 145 -7.00 7.06 -7.12
CA LYS A 145 -7.30 7.08 -5.69
C LYS A 145 -7.43 5.67 -5.11
N PRO A 146 -7.07 5.46 -3.83
CA PRO A 146 -7.33 4.20 -3.14
C PRO A 146 -8.83 3.87 -3.13
N LYS A 147 -9.18 2.61 -3.36
CA LYS A 147 -10.57 2.17 -3.40
C LYS A 147 -11.18 2.21 -1.99
N ILE A 148 -12.23 3.00 -1.83
CA ILE A 148 -12.98 3.12 -0.57
C ILE A 148 -13.66 1.79 -0.23
N ILE A 149 -13.56 1.40 1.03
CA ILE A 149 -14.37 0.34 1.65
C ILE A 149 -15.63 0.99 2.23
N GLU A 150 -15.45 1.98 3.11
CA GLU A 150 -16.53 2.70 3.79
C GLU A 150 -16.00 4.03 4.38
N GLN A 151 -16.89 4.92 4.84
CA GLN A 151 -16.50 6.17 5.50
C GLN A 151 -17.45 6.54 6.67
N ASN A 152 -16.90 7.19 7.70
CA ASN A 152 -17.69 7.77 8.77
C ASN A 152 -17.50 9.29 8.84
N LYS A 153 -17.96 9.93 9.93
CA LYS A 153 -17.85 11.39 10.11
C LYS A 153 -16.39 11.86 10.06
N ASN A 154 -15.47 11.07 10.59
CA ASN A 154 -14.08 11.46 10.84
C ASN A 154 -13.11 10.90 9.81
N TYR A 155 -13.37 9.68 9.32
CA TYR A 155 -12.41 8.91 8.54
C TYR A 155 -12.99 8.31 7.26
N VAL A 156 -12.11 8.14 6.28
CA VAL A 156 -12.32 7.35 5.06
C VAL A 156 -11.43 6.10 5.18
N PHE A 157 -12.04 4.93 4.98
CA PHE A 157 -11.36 3.63 5.05
C PHE A 157 -11.21 3.09 3.63
N THR A 158 -9.98 2.77 3.24
CA THR A 158 -9.70 2.26 1.90
C THR A 158 -8.93 0.95 2.00
N LYS A 159 -9.07 0.10 0.99
CA LYS A 159 -8.32 -1.16 0.93
C LYS A 159 -6.98 -0.96 0.22
N ILE A 160 -5.97 -1.66 0.71
CA ILE A 160 -4.69 -1.85 0.05
C ILE A 160 -4.36 -3.34 0.04
N GLN A 161 -3.63 -3.77 -0.98
CA GLN A 161 -3.21 -5.15 -1.14
C GLN A 161 -1.75 -5.20 -1.56
N SER A 162 -1.06 -6.26 -1.18
CA SER A 162 0.31 -6.48 -1.63
C SER A 162 0.35 -6.85 -3.10
N GLN A 163 1.35 -6.32 -3.81
CA GLN A 163 1.57 -6.63 -5.23
C GLN A 163 2.12 -8.04 -5.40
N GLU A 164 2.90 -8.51 -4.42
CA GLU A 164 3.46 -9.85 -4.41
C GLU A 164 3.05 -10.57 -3.14
N VAL A 165 2.57 -11.80 -3.29
CA VAL A 165 2.20 -12.67 -2.19
C VAL A 165 2.89 -14.02 -2.32
N PRO A 166 3.33 -14.63 -1.22
CA PRO A 166 3.80 -16.02 -1.22
C PRO A 166 2.77 -16.98 -1.82
N ARG A 167 3.25 -18.02 -2.51
CA ARG A 167 2.38 -19.00 -3.19
C ARG A 167 1.45 -19.72 -2.20
N ASP A 168 1.92 -19.99 -0.98
CA ASP A 168 1.16 -20.63 0.09
C ASP A 168 0.05 -19.73 0.69
N LEU A 169 0.02 -18.44 0.32
CA LEU A 169 -1.01 -17.48 0.75
C LEU A 169 -1.91 -17.01 -0.39
N THR A 170 -1.80 -17.59 -1.59
CA THR A 170 -2.60 -17.17 -2.76
C THR A 170 -4.11 -17.33 -2.53
N GLU A 171 -4.54 -18.40 -1.87
CA GLU A 171 -5.96 -18.60 -1.53
C GLU A 171 -6.48 -17.47 -0.61
N LYS A 172 -5.74 -17.15 0.45
CA LYS A 172 -6.09 -16.04 1.35
C LYS A 172 -6.12 -14.70 0.62
N MET A 173 -5.20 -14.50 -0.32
CA MET A 173 -5.21 -13.33 -1.18
C MET A 173 -6.51 -13.28 -1.99
N ASN A 174 -6.94 -14.37 -2.62
CA ASN A 174 -8.18 -14.40 -3.41
C ASN A 174 -9.44 -14.11 -2.57
N ASP A 175 -9.48 -14.63 -1.35
CA ASP A 175 -10.63 -14.47 -0.45
C ASP A 175 -10.72 -13.09 0.24
N ARG A 176 -9.70 -12.23 0.08
CA ARG A 176 -9.62 -10.93 0.79
C ARG A 176 -10.82 -10.02 0.53
N GLU A 177 -11.42 -10.09 -0.65
CA GLU A 177 -12.58 -9.26 -1.00
C GLU A 177 -13.80 -9.60 -0.15
N LEU A 178 -13.94 -10.88 0.24
CA LEU A 178 -14.98 -11.33 1.16
C LEU A 178 -14.76 -10.72 2.55
N VAL A 179 -13.53 -10.69 3.02
CA VAL A 179 -13.14 -10.06 4.29
C VAL A 179 -13.47 -8.57 4.28
N PHE A 180 -13.08 -7.83 3.24
CA PHE A 180 -13.42 -6.41 3.12
C PHE A 180 -14.94 -6.17 3.08
N GLY A 181 -15.70 -7.07 2.43
CA GLY A 181 -17.16 -7.02 2.40
C GLY A 181 -17.83 -7.17 3.76
N THR A 182 -17.11 -7.65 4.78
CA THR A 182 -17.64 -7.77 6.16
C THR A 182 -17.40 -6.54 7.03
N PHE A 183 -16.80 -5.47 6.48
CA PHE A 183 -16.51 -4.24 7.19
C PHE A 183 -17.78 -3.60 7.78
N LYS A 184 -17.74 -3.30 9.07
CA LYS A 184 -18.82 -2.61 9.78
C LYS A 184 -18.28 -1.66 10.83
N PHE A 185 -18.97 -0.54 11.03
CA PHE A 185 -18.72 0.31 12.19
C PHE A 185 -19.17 -0.36 13.48
N LEU A 186 -18.38 -0.14 14.53
CA LEU A 186 -18.77 -0.52 15.89
C LEU A 186 -19.90 0.42 16.35
N LYS A 187 -20.85 -0.14 17.11
CA LYS A 187 -21.98 0.61 17.66
C LYS A 187 -21.62 1.26 18.98
#